data_AF-A0AB37I966-F1
#
_entry.id   AF-A0AB37I966-F1
#
_cell.length_a   1.000
_cell.length_b   1.000
_cell.length_c   1.000
_cell.angle_alpha   90.00
_cell.angle_beta   90.00
_cell.angle_gamma   90.00
#
_symmetry.space_group_name_H-M   'P 1'
#
loop_
_entity.id
_entity.type
_entity.pdbx_description
1 polymer ?
#
loop_
_entity_poly.entity_id
_entity_poly.type
_entity_poly.pdbx_seq_one_letter_code
_entity_poly.pdbx_strand_id
1 'polypeptide(L)'
;MAIKNKTQLVLKDKDGKKVVHEKNNLTAGDVLDALECQERMYAENTTAVKQFNELVEFNISLFNSDEVTRESILQGLTNDEAFSALNQPILDILGIDPSSEENEKK
;
A
#
# COMPACT_ATOMS: atom_id res chain seq x y z
N MET A 1 5.87 -16.60 9.34
CA MET A 1 5.87 -15.36 8.54
C MET A 1 6.64 -15.64 7.26
N ALA A 2 5.94 -15.79 6.13
CA ALA A 2 6.61 -15.90 4.83
C ALA A 2 6.70 -14.49 4.26
N ILE A 3 7.90 -13.91 4.23
CA ILE A 3 8.11 -12.60 3.61
C ILE A 3 7.76 -12.77 2.13
N LYS A 4 6.72 -12.08 1.66
CA LYS A 4 6.41 -12.06 0.23
C LYS A 4 7.55 -11.31 -0.45
N ASN A 5 8.15 -11.89 -1.49
CA ASN A 5 9.19 -11.21 -2.28
C ASN A 5 8.58 -10.34 -3.41
N LYS A 6 7.27 -10.08 -3.34
CA LYS A 6 6.54 -9.26 -4.28
C LYS A 6 5.33 -8.63 -3.64
N THR A 7 4.91 -7.50 -4.19
CA THR A 7 3.63 -6.86 -3.90
C THR A 7 3.03 -6.24 -5.16
N GLN A 8 1.76 -5.85 -5.09
CA GLN A 8 1.03 -5.27 -6.21
C GLN A 8 0.05 -4.21 -5.75
N LEU A 9 -0.21 -3.25 -6.64
CA LEU A 9 -1.30 -2.29 -6.55
C LEU A 9 -2.18 -2.44 -7.79
N VAL A 10 -3.49 -2.58 -7.57
CA VAL A 10 -4.46 -2.70 -8.67
C VAL A 10 -5.24 -1.42 -8.78
N LEU A 11 -5.13 -0.74 -9.92
CA LEU A 11 -5.86 0.49 -10.22
C LEU A 11 -6.79 0.27 -11.41
N LYS A 12 -7.87 1.04 -11.48
CA LYS A 12 -8.67 1.15 -12.70
C LYS A 12 -8.14 2.27 -13.58
N ASP A 13 -8.02 2.01 -14.88
CA ASP A 13 -7.75 3.05 -15.87
C ASP A 13 -9.01 3.88 -16.18
N LYS A 14 -8.87 4.83 -17.11
CA LYS A 14 -9.94 5.74 -17.53
C LYS A 14 -11.15 5.03 -18.16
N ASP A 15 -10.96 3.82 -18.67
CA ASP A 15 -12.01 2.97 -19.24
C ASP A 15 -12.61 2.02 -18.20
N GLY A 16 -12.19 2.11 -16.94
CA GLY A 16 -12.62 1.26 -15.84
C GLY A 16 -11.98 -0.13 -15.84
N LYS A 17 -10.98 -0.36 -16.70
CA LYS A 17 -10.27 -1.64 -16.79
C LYS A 17 -9.21 -1.72 -15.70
N LYS A 18 -9.07 -2.91 -15.10
CA LYS A 18 -8.05 -3.18 -14.08
C LYS A 18 -6.65 -3.23 -14.71
N VAL A 19 -5.75 -2.48 -14.11
CA VAL A 19 -4.30 -2.46 -14.37
C VAL A 19 -3.60 -2.90 -13.08
N VAL A 20 -2.67 -3.84 -13.21
CA VAL A 20 -1.91 -4.39 -12.08
C VAL A 20 -0.49 -3.85 -12.17
N HIS A 21 -0.08 -3.11 -11.15
CA HIS A 21 1.29 -2.65 -10.98
C HIS A 21 1.99 -3.58 -10.00
N GLU A 22 2.99 -4.32 -10.45
CA GLU A 22 3.73 -5.27 -9.63
C GLU A 22 5.12 -4.73 -9.28
N LYS A 23 5.53 -4.92 -8.02
CA LYS A 23 6.92 -4.81 -7.60
C LYS A 23 7.42 -6.19 -7.22
N ASN A 24 8.41 -6.67 -7.97
CA ASN A 24 9.14 -7.90 -7.68
C ASN A 24 10.50 -7.56 -7.05
N ASN A 25 11.09 -8.49 -6.31
CA ASN A 25 12.39 -8.34 -5.66
C ASN A 25 12.39 -7.22 -4.60
N LEU A 26 11.51 -7.35 -3.61
CA LEU A 26 11.48 -6.44 -2.47
C LEU A 26 12.83 -6.46 -1.73
N THR A 27 13.26 -5.29 -1.29
CA THR A 27 14.55 -5.04 -0.66
C THR A 27 14.40 -4.69 0.80
N ALA A 28 15.51 -4.71 1.55
CA ALA A 28 15.52 -4.19 2.92
C ALA A 28 15.19 -2.68 2.98
N GLY A 29 15.43 -1.93 1.90
CA GLY A 29 15.02 -0.53 1.78
C GLY A 29 13.50 -0.40 1.77
N ASP A 30 12.81 -1.25 1.01
CA ASP A 30 11.34 -1.27 0.98
C ASP A 30 10.74 -1.56 2.38
N VAL A 31 11.41 -2.41 3.17
CA VAL A 31 11.03 -2.68 4.56
C VAL A 31 11.17 -1.43 5.44
N LEU A 32 12.29 -0.71 5.33
CA LEU A 32 12.49 0.53 6.07
C LEU A 32 11.43 1.58 5.69
N ASP A 33 11.21 1.78 4.39
CA ASP A 33 10.22 2.75 3.88
C ASP A 33 8.80 2.43 4.37
N ALA A 34 8.45 1.13 4.45
CA ALA A 34 7.16 0.67 4.97
C ALA A 34 7.01 0.94 6.47
N LEU A 35 8.06 0.69 7.27
CA LEU A 35 8.07 0.98 8.70
C LEU A 35 7.95 2.48 8.97
N GLU A 36 8.73 3.30 8.26
CA GLU A 36 8.66 4.75 8.41
C GLU A 36 7.30 5.31 7.97
N CYS A 37 6.69 4.73 6.94
CA CYS A 37 5.32 5.08 6.53
C CYS A 37 4.33 4.80 7.68
N GLN A 38 4.40 3.63 8.32
CA GLN A 38 3.56 3.32 9.49
C GLN A 38 3.80 4.29 10.65
N GLU A 39 5.06 4.61 10.96
CA GLU A 39 5.38 5.60 11.99
C GLU A 39 4.73 6.96 11.71
N ARG A 40 4.81 7.46 10.47
CA ARG A 40 4.18 8.73 10.07
C ARG A 40 2.65 8.66 10.12
N MET A 41 2.05 7.55 9.71
CA MET A 41 0.60 7.33 9.76
C MET A 41 0.04 7.35 11.19
N TYR A 42 0.79 6.83 12.16
CA TYR A 42 0.34 6.71 13.55
C TYR A 42 0.99 7.71 14.52
N ALA A 43 1.77 8.66 14.01
CA ALA A 43 2.34 9.73 14.81
C ALA A 43 1.24 10.57 15.51
N GLU A 44 1.60 11.16 16.65
CA GLU A 44 0.69 12.03 17.40
C GLU A 44 0.21 13.19 16.52
N ASN A 45 -1.10 13.47 16.56
CA ASN A 45 -1.76 14.51 15.76
C ASN A 45 -1.79 14.27 14.23
N THR A 46 -1.54 13.04 13.77
CA THR A 46 -1.80 12.67 12.38
C THR A 46 -3.31 12.52 12.14
N THR A 47 -3.83 13.25 11.15
CA THR A 47 -5.24 13.18 10.74
C THR A 47 -5.45 12.07 9.72
N ALA A 48 -6.70 11.62 9.52
CA ALA A 48 -7.04 10.65 8.47
C ALA A 48 -6.60 11.12 7.06
N VAL A 49 -6.65 12.44 6.80
CA VAL A 49 -6.16 13.02 5.54
C VAL A 49 -4.64 12.85 5.40
N LYS A 50 -3.88 13.09 6.48
CA LYS A 50 -2.42 12.88 6.47
C LYS A 50 -2.09 11.39 6.29
N GLN A 51 -2.78 10.50 7.00
CA GLN A 51 -2.62 9.05 6.84
C GLN A 51 -2.84 8.61 5.40
N PHE A 52 -3.92 9.08 4.79
CA PHE A 52 -4.23 8.75 3.40
C PHE A 52 -3.15 9.29 2.43
N ASN A 53 -2.63 10.49 2.68
CA ASN A 53 -1.54 11.04 1.88
C ASN A 53 -0.25 10.23 2.01
N GLU A 54 0.12 9.78 3.21
CA GLU A 54 1.29 8.91 3.42
C GLU A 54 1.16 7.61 2.62
N LEU A 55 -0.02 7.00 2.63
CA LEU A 55 -0.31 5.79 1.86
C LEU A 55 -0.16 6.03 0.35
N VAL A 56 -0.66 7.15 -0.17
CA VAL A 56 -0.54 7.50 -1.59
C VAL A 56 0.93 7.70 -1.98
N GLU A 57 1.68 8.52 -1.22
CA GLU A 57 3.07 8.82 -1.53
C GLU A 57 3.97 7.59 -1.40
N PHE A 58 3.71 6.73 -0.41
CA PHE A 58 4.40 5.44 -0.29
C PHE A 58 4.23 4.58 -1.54
N ASN A 59 3.01 4.44 -2.06
CA ASN A 59 2.74 3.65 -3.25
C ASN A 59 3.42 4.24 -4.50
N ILE A 60 3.39 5.57 -4.68
CA ILE A 60 4.09 6.24 -5.79
C ILE A 60 5.60 5.94 -5.74
N SER A 61 6.21 6.09 -4.56
CA SER A 61 7.64 5.81 -4.36
C SER A 61 7.98 4.34 -4.56
N LEU A 62 7.17 3.43 -4.01
CA LEU A 62 7.40 1.99 -4.03
C LEU A 62 7.44 1.46 -5.46
N PHE A 63 6.41 1.76 -6.26
CA PHE A 63 6.28 1.26 -7.62
C PHE A 63 7.13 2.04 -8.62
N ASN A 64 7.47 3.30 -8.33
CA ASN A 64 8.35 4.16 -9.12
C ASN A 64 8.11 4.03 -10.64
N SER A 65 6.84 4.13 -11.03
CA SER A 65 6.35 3.97 -12.40
C SER A 65 5.60 5.22 -12.81
N ASP A 66 5.78 5.66 -14.06
CA ASP A 66 5.06 6.81 -14.63
C ASP A 66 3.53 6.62 -14.64
N GLU A 67 3.05 5.39 -14.48
CA GLU A 67 1.63 5.05 -14.42
C GLU A 67 1.04 5.10 -12.99
N VAL A 68 1.88 5.03 -11.95
CA VAL A 68 1.45 5.09 -10.55
C VAL A 68 1.67 6.50 -10.04
N THR A 69 0.68 7.35 -10.31
CA THR A 69 0.67 8.75 -9.94
C THR A 69 -0.41 9.02 -8.91
N ARG A 70 -0.34 10.17 -8.26
CA ARG A 70 -1.39 10.64 -7.35
C ARG A 70 -2.75 10.68 -8.04
N GLU A 71 -2.81 11.15 -9.28
CA GLU A 71 -4.06 11.21 -10.04
C GLU A 71 -4.60 9.81 -10.35
N SER A 72 -3.75 8.90 -10.87
CA SER A 72 -4.20 7.54 -11.21
C SER A 72 -4.65 6.75 -9.99
N ILE A 73 -4.02 6.96 -8.82
CA ILE A 73 -4.48 6.36 -7.56
C ILE A 73 -5.85 6.91 -7.15
N LEU A 74 -6.02 8.22 -7.12
CA LEU A 74 -7.26 8.86 -6.65
C LEU A 74 -8.47 8.59 -7.56
N GLN A 75 -8.24 8.39 -8.86
CA GLN A 75 -9.29 8.07 -9.83
C GLN A 75 -9.48 6.55 -10.01
N GLY A 76 -8.44 5.76 -9.76
CA GLY A 76 -8.41 4.33 -10.05
C GLY A 76 -8.96 3.44 -8.93
N LEU A 77 -9.19 3.98 -7.73
CA LEU A 77 -9.73 3.26 -6.57
C LEU A 77 -11.14 3.73 -6.23
N THR A 78 -12.03 2.81 -5.83
CA THR A 78 -13.29 3.19 -5.19
C THR A 78 -13.09 3.65 -3.76
N ASN A 79 -14.05 4.40 -3.23
CA ASN A 79 -14.09 4.84 -1.84
C ASN A 79 -13.93 3.67 -0.84
N ASP A 80 -14.55 2.53 -1.13
CA ASP A 80 -14.58 1.37 -0.23
C ASP A 80 -13.26 0.57 -0.23
N GLU A 81 -12.47 0.66 -1.30
CA GLU A 81 -11.20 -0.08 -1.45
C GLU A 81 -9.96 0.78 -1.20
N ALA A 82 -10.09 2.11 -1.16
CA ALA A 82 -8.94 3.02 -1.19
C ALA A 82 -7.92 2.76 -0.07
N PHE A 83 -8.36 2.66 1.19
CA PHE A 83 -7.45 2.42 2.31
C PHE A 83 -6.85 1.01 2.29
N SER A 84 -7.65 -0.01 2.01
CA SER A 84 -7.18 -1.40 2.02
C SER A 84 -6.22 -1.66 0.87
N ALA A 85 -6.52 -1.18 -0.34
CA ALA A 85 -5.67 -1.32 -1.52
C ALA A 85 -4.32 -0.61 -1.33
N LEU A 86 -4.31 0.60 -0.77
CA LEU A 86 -3.06 1.34 -0.56
C LEU A 86 -2.24 0.82 0.63
N ASN A 87 -2.87 0.22 1.63
CA ASN A 87 -2.18 -0.36 2.78
C ASN A 87 -1.64 -1.78 2.50
N GLN A 88 -2.23 -2.51 1.54
CA GLN A 88 -1.83 -3.89 1.24
C GLN A 88 -0.32 -4.04 0.92
N PRO A 89 0.32 -3.12 0.16
CA PRO A 89 1.76 -3.23 -0.09
C PRO A 89 2.62 -3.14 1.16
N ILE A 90 2.23 -2.33 2.14
CA ILE A 90 2.90 -2.26 3.44
C ILE A 90 2.79 -3.60 4.16
N LEU A 91 1.58 -4.18 4.22
CA LEU A 91 1.36 -5.48 4.85
C LEU A 91 2.16 -6.60 4.18
N ASP A 92 2.19 -6.62 2.84
CA ASP A 92 2.96 -7.61 2.07
C ASP A 92 4.46 -7.51 2.36
N ILE A 93 5.01 -6.30 2.37
CA ILE A 93 6.43 -6.03 2.66
C ILE A 93 6.80 -6.47 4.08
N LEU A 94 5.95 -6.16 5.05
CA LEU A 94 6.16 -6.52 6.44
C LEU A 94 5.83 -7.99 6.73
N GLY A 95 5.29 -8.73 5.76
CA GLY A 95 4.89 -10.13 5.91
C GLY A 95 3.69 -10.34 6.85
N ILE A 96 2.88 -9.31 7.05
CA ILE A 96 1.69 -9.33 7.89
C ILE A 96 0.53 -9.90 7.06
N ASP A 97 -0.05 -11.01 7.53
CA ASP A 97 -1.26 -11.56 6.95
C ASP A 97 -2.46 -11.13 7.81
N PRO A 98 -3.36 -10.25 7.31
CA PRO A 98 -4.51 -9.80 8.10
C PRO A 98 -5.46 -10.95 8.47
N SER A 99 -5.40 -12.11 7.78
CA SER A 99 -6.18 -13.30 8.15
C SER A 99 -5.55 -14.14 9.27
N SER A 100 -4.30 -13.86 9.65
CA SER A 100 -3.62 -14.56 10.75
C SER A 100 -4.00 -14.03 12.14
N GLU A 101 -4.50 -12.80 12.23
CA GLU A 101 -4.92 -12.20 13.51
C GLU A 101 -6.24 -12.78 14.06
N GLU A 102 -7.08 -13.43 13.23
CA GLU A 102 -8.30 -14.11 13.71
C GLU A 102 -8.02 -15.42 14.46
N ASN A 103 -6.82 -16.00 14.34
CA ASN A 103 -6.50 -17.27 14.99
C ASN A 103 -5.91 -17.14 16.41
N GLU A 104 -5.55 -15.94 16.87
CA GLU A 104 -4.98 -15.74 18.22
C GLU A 104 -6.03 -15.39 19.30
N LYS A 105 -7.32 -15.36 18.95
CA LYS A 105 -8.44 -15.11 19.88
C LYS A 105 -9.37 -16.31 20.09
N LYS A 106 -8.85 -17.54 20.05
CA LYS A 106 -9.61 -18.76 20.41
C LYS A 106 -9.01 -19.52 21.58
#